data_AF-A0A538GG94-F1
#
_entry.id   AF-A0A538GG94-F1
#
_cell.length_a   1.000
_cell.length_b   1.000
_cell.length_c   1.000
_cell.angle_alpha   90.00
_cell.angle_beta   90.00
_cell.angle_gamma   90.00
#
_symmetry.space_group_name_H-M   'P 1'
#
loop_
_entity.id
_entity.type
_entity.pdbx_description
1 polymer ?
#
loop_
_entity_poly.entity_id
_entity_poly.type
_entity_poly.pdbx_seq_one_letter_code
_entity_poly.pdbx_strand_id
1 'polypeptide(L)'
;TMPILTAIFAAVAGIERLHSRFWLAAAVSFAGVCLVAFGAQSGISGDLWGYALALFATATWAAYSVAIAPLMTRYTASRISAWGLTVGAIPLLAVGSPQLASQDYGDLPSLVWLAFVFAVLAPLFLTNLLWFNSIDRVGPSRASLYTNLQPFLGAVFALLILSESITALQVGGGVLIAAGIVLSRRDQPALVPQETTP
;
A
#
# COMPACT_ATOMS: atom_id res chain seq x y z
N THR A 1 9.47 -1.85 -2.02
CA THR A 1 9.45 -1.77 -3.51
C THR A 1 8.37 -0.82 -4.00
N MET A 2 7.17 -0.84 -3.40
CA MET A 2 6.04 0.00 -3.81
C MET A 2 6.36 1.50 -4.02
N PRO A 3 6.99 2.24 -3.07
CA PRO A 3 7.18 3.69 -3.26
C PRO A 3 8.08 4.02 -4.44
N ILE A 4 9.07 3.16 -4.71
CA ILE A 4 10.00 3.29 -5.83
C ILE A 4 9.25 3.10 -7.15
N LEU A 5 8.43 2.04 -7.27
CA LEU A 5 7.65 1.81 -8.48
C LEU A 5 6.60 2.90 -8.71
N THR A 6 5.90 3.32 -7.67
CA THR A 6 4.93 4.43 -7.74
C THR A 6 5.61 5.72 -8.21
N ALA A 7 6.80 6.02 -7.69
CA ALA A 7 7.59 7.17 -8.10
C ALA A 7 8.04 7.13 -9.56
N ILE A 8 8.53 5.98 -10.02
CA ILE A 8 8.90 5.79 -11.44
C ILE A 8 7.67 6.00 -12.32
N PHE A 9 6.55 5.34 -12.01
CA PHE A 9 5.34 5.46 -12.82
C PHE A 9 4.75 6.87 -12.81
N ALA A 10 4.75 7.55 -11.66
CA ALA A 10 4.28 8.93 -11.56
C ALA A 10 5.16 9.91 -12.36
N ALA A 11 6.48 9.70 -12.35
CA ALA A 11 7.42 10.50 -13.15
C ALA A 11 7.27 10.24 -14.65
N VAL A 12 7.17 8.98 -15.06
CA VAL A 12 6.97 8.58 -16.48
C VAL A 12 5.62 9.07 -17.01
N ALA A 13 4.57 9.02 -16.19
CA ALA A 13 3.25 9.54 -16.56
C ALA A 13 3.17 11.08 -16.55
N GLY A 14 4.24 11.78 -16.15
CA GLY A 14 4.27 13.24 -16.06
C GLY A 14 3.38 13.83 -14.96
N ILE A 15 2.90 13.00 -14.02
CA ILE A 15 2.00 13.40 -12.94
C ILE A 15 2.77 14.09 -11.80
N GLU A 16 3.96 13.58 -11.47
CA GLU A 16 4.81 14.14 -10.41
C GLU A 16 6.24 14.39 -10.90
N ARG A 17 6.81 15.54 -10.50
CA ARG A 17 8.23 15.83 -10.66
C ARG A 17 8.92 15.65 -9.32
N LEU A 18 9.62 14.52 -9.17
CA LEU A 18 10.25 14.13 -7.91
C LEU A 18 11.70 14.63 -7.85
N HIS A 19 12.01 15.36 -6.78
CA HIS A 19 13.36 15.87 -6.54
C HIS A 19 14.27 14.77 -5.95
N SER A 20 15.60 14.94 -6.05
CA SER A 20 16.59 13.93 -5.60
C SER A 20 16.44 13.52 -4.13
N ARG A 21 15.90 14.39 -3.28
CA ARG A 21 15.69 14.09 -1.85
C ARG A 21 14.54 13.09 -1.65
N PHE A 22 13.56 13.03 -2.54
CA PHE A 22 12.55 11.98 -2.52
C PHE A 22 13.20 10.61 -2.74
N TRP A 23 14.11 10.48 -3.69
CA TRP A 23 14.82 9.23 -3.97
C TRP A 23 15.68 8.80 -2.79
N LEU A 24 16.37 9.75 -2.14
CA LEU A 24 17.10 9.48 -0.90
C LEU A 24 16.14 9.01 0.21
N ALA A 25 15.00 9.67 0.39
CA ALA A 25 13.97 9.27 1.35
C ALA A 25 13.42 7.87 1.07
N ALA A 26 13.15 7.54 -0.19
CA ALA A 26 12.68 6.23 -0.62
C ALA A 26 13.74 5.14 -0.35
N ALA A 27 15.01 5.41 -0.63
CA ALA A 27 16.12 4.50 -0.37
C ALA A 27 16.31 4.25 1.14
N VAL A 28 16.32 5.31 1.95
CA VAL A 28 16.44 5.22 3.42
C VAL A 28 15.27 4.43 4.01
N SER A 29 14.04 4.74 3.57
CA SER A 29 12.85 4.03 4.04
C SER A 29 12.85 2.56 3.62
N PHE A 30 13.27 2.25 2.39
CA PHE A 30 13.38 0.88 1.90
C PHE A 30 14.45 0.08 2.66
N ALA A 31 15.60 0.67 2.96
CA ALA A 31 16.61 0.04 3.82
C ALA A 31 16.04 -0.29 5.21
N GLY A 32 15.21 0.59 5.76
CA GLY A 32 14.48 0.33 7.00
C GLY A 32 13.52 -0.87 6.90
N VAL A 33 12.76 -0.97 5.81
CA VAL A 33 11.90 -2.15 5.54
C VAL A 33 12.73 -3.44 5.48
N CYS A 34 13.88 -3.42 4.81
CA CYS A 34 14.78 -4.58 4.75
C CYS A 34 15.27 -4.97 6.16
N LEU A 35 15.65 -4.01 7.01
CA LEU A 35 16.05 -4.31 8.40
C LEU A 35 14.92 -4.92 9.21
N VAL A 36 13.69 -4.43 9.07
CA VAL A 36 12.52 -5.03 9.73
C VAL A 36 12.30 -6.46 9.25
N ALA A 37 12.43 -6.70 7.95
CA ALA A 37 12.26 -8.04 7.36
C ALA A 37 13.35 -9.01 7.82
N PHE A 38 14.62 -8.61 7.85
CA PHE A 38 15.72 -9.45 8.35
C PHE A 38 15.65 -9.68 9.86
N GLY A 39 15.08 -8.73 10.60
CA GLY A 39 14.84 -8.86 12.04
C GLY A 39 13.65 -9.76 12.38
N ALA A 40 12.77 -10.06 11.42
CA ALA A 40 11.76 -11.08 11.56
C ALA A 40 12.45 -12.44 11.40
N GLN A 41 12.42 -13.28 12.45
CA GLN A 41 13.13 -14.58 12.50
C GLN A 41 12.54 -15.64 11.55
N SER A 42 11.73 -15.24 10.57
CA SER A 42 11.26 -16.06 9.47
C SER A 42 12.40 -16.30 8.48
N GLY A 43 12.76 -17.55 8.25
CA GLY A 43 13.75 -17.90 7.23
C GLY A 43 13.35 -17.37 5.85
N ILE A 44 14.33 -16.99 5.03
CA ILE A 44 14.11 -16.59 3.63
C ILE A 44 13.91 -17.88 2.82
N SER A 45 12.67 -18.31 2.70
CA SER A 45 12.27 -19.40 1.80
C SER A 45 11.26 -18.86 0.79
N GLY A 46 11.62 -18.83 -0.48
CA GLY A 46 10.72 -18.37 -1.53
C GLY A 46 11.23 -18.76 -2.91
N ASP A 47 10.30 -19.13 -3.79
CA ASP A 47 10.57 -19.45 -5.19
C ASP A 47 10.58 -18.17 -6.04
N LEU A 48 11.36 -18.19 -7.13
CA LEU A 48 11.48 -17.09 -8.08
C LEU A 48 10.11 -16.69 -8.65
N TRP A 49 9.23 -17.64 -8.87
CA TRP A 49 7.86 -17.38 -9.35
C TRP A 49 7.04 -16.57 -8.34
N GLY A 50 7.15 -16.90 -7.04
CA GLY A 50 6.50 -16.14 -5.98
C GLY A 50 7.00 -14.70 -5.89
N TYR A 51 8.31 -14.49 -6.03
CA TYR A 51 8.89 -13.15 -6.09
C TYR A 51 8.42 -12.36 -7.31
N ALA A 52 8.34 -13.00 -8.48
CA ALA A 52 7.83 -12.38 -9.70
C ALA A 52 6.36 -11.95 -9.55
N LEU A 53 5.51 -12.81 -8.98
CA LEU A 53 4.11 -12.48 -8.69
C LEU A 53 3.97 -11.34 -7.68
N ALA A 54 4.79 -11.33 -6.62
CA ALA A 54 4.78 -10.24 -5.63
C ALA A 54 5.20 -8.89 -6.24
N LEU A 55 6.21 -8.89 -7.11
CA LEU A 55 6.63 -7.70 -7.85
C LEU A 55 5.55 -7.24 -8.83
N PHE A 56 4.92 -8.17 -9.56
CA PHE A 56 3.82 -7.86 -10.47
C PHE A 56 2.63 -7.24 -9.72
N ALA A 57 2.22 -7.83 -8.60
CA ALA A 57 1.16 -7.30 -7.74
C ALA A 57 1.50 -5.90 -7.21
N THR A 58 2.76 -5.67 -6.84
CA THR A 58 3.22 -4.34 -6.42
C THR A 58 3.17 -3.34 -7.57
N ALA A 59 3.57 -3.75 -8.77
CA ALA A 59 3.55 -2.91 -9.97
C ALA A 59 2.11 -2.56 -10.38
N THR A 60 1.17 -3.50 -10.36
CA THR A 60 -0.24 -3.22 -10.67
C THR A 60 -0.84 -2.24 -9.66
N TRP A 61 -0.53 -2.40 -8.36
CA TRP A 61 -0.97 -1.46 -7.32
C TRP A 61 -0.37 -0.04 -7.50
N ALA A 62 0.92 0.03 -7.82
CA ALA A 62 1.59 1.30 -8.10
C ALA A 62 0.98 1.99 -9.33
N ALA A 63 0.78 1.25 -10.42
CA ALA A 63 0.18 1.77 -11.64
C ALA A 63 -1.26 2.25 -11.39
N TYR A 64 -2.06 1.47 -10.65
CA TYR A 64 -3.40 1.87 -10.24
C TYR A 64 -3.40 3.19 -9.46
N SER A 65 -2.53 3.30 -8.44
CA SER A 65 -2.41 4.49 -7.60
C SER A 65 -2.02 5.75 -8.38
N VAL A 66 -1.20 5.59 -9.43
CA VAL A 66 -0.82 6.68 -10.33
C VAL A 66 -1.96 7.01 -11.31
N ALA A 67 -2.61 6.00 -11.88
CA ALA A 67 -3.70 6.17 -12.85
C ALA A 67 -4.93 6.87 -12.27
N ILE A 68 -5.20 6.69 -10.97
CA ILE A 68 -6.32 7.36 -10.30
C ILE A 68 -6.02 8.80 -9.90
N ALA A 69 -4.76 9.22 -9.80
CA ALA A 69 -4.40 10.54 -9.32
C ALA A 69 -5.02 11.67 -10.18
N PRO A 70 -5.00 11.61 -11.54
CA PRO A 70 -5.69 12.60 -12.36
C PRO A 70 -7.22 12.58 -12.19
N LEU A 71 -7.83 11.42 -11.93
CA LEU A 71 -9.27 11.29 -11.73
C LEU A 71 -9.75 12.02 -10.47
N MET A 72 -8.89 12.15 -9.45
CA MET A 72 -9.22 12.88 -8.21
C MET A 72 -9.47 14.38 -8.46
N THR A 73 -8.96 14.94 -9.56
CA THR A 73 -9.24 16.34 -9.95
C THR A 73 -10.69 16.55 -10.41
N ARG A 74 -11.38 15.49 -10.85
CA ARG A 74 -12.74 15.55 -11.41
C ARG A 74 -13.79 14.85 -10.56
N TYR A 75 -13.39 13.87 -9.75
CA TYR A 75 -14.30 13.04 -8.97
C TYR A 75 -13.84 12.91 -7.52
N THR A 76 -14.80 12.74 -6.61
CA THR A 76 -14.51 12.51 -5.20
C THR A 76 -13.87 11.14 -4.97
N ALA A 77 -13.01 11.06 -3.94
CA ALA A 77 -12.38 9.81 -3.51
C ALA A 77 -13.38 8.67 -3.31
N SER A 78 -14.56 8.94 -2.73
CA SER A 78 -15.61 7.95 -2.52
C SER A 78 -16.20 7.41 -3.83
N ARG A 79 -16.38 8.26 -4.85
CA ARG A 79 -16.90 7.83 -6.16
C ARG A 79 -15.89 6.93 -6.88
N ILE A 80 -14.62 7.29 -6.84
CA ILE A 80 -13.55 6.49 -7.44
C ILE A 80 -13.40 5.15 -6.70
N SER A 81 -13.48 5.17 -5.37
CA SER A 81 -13.50 3.95 -4.56
C SER A 81 -14.66 3.03 -4.91
N ALA A 82 -15.89 3.56 -4.96
CA ALA A 82 -17.07 2.77 -5.28
C ALA A 82 -16.94 2.07 -6.64
N TRP A 83 -16.52 2.80 -7.68
CA TRP A 83 -16.30 2.21 -9.00
C TRP A 83 -15.13 1.23 -9.03
N GLY A 84 -14.00 1.57 -8.39
CA GLY A 84 -12.83 0.71 -8.33
C GLY A 84 -13.13 -0.63 -7.65
N LEU A 85 -13.84 -0.59 -6.53
CA LEU A 85 -14.28 -1.80 -5.81
C LEU A 85 -15.33 -2.59 -6.60
N THR A 86 -16.29 -1.91 -7.23
CA THR A 86 -17.36 -2.58 -8.01
C THR A 86 -16.79 -3.30 -9.22
N VAL A 87 -15.94 -2.63 -10.01
CA VAL A 87 -15.31 -3.23 -11.18
C VAL A 87 -14.31 -4.30 -10.76
N GLY A 88 -13.55 -4.07 -9.69
CA GLY A 88 -12.60 -5.04 -9.13
C GLY A 88 -13.27 -6.31 -8.58
N ALA A 89 -14.50 -6.21 -8.09
CA ALA A 89 -15.26 -7.35 -7.61
C ALA A 89 -15.60 -8.35 -8.73
N ILE A 90 -15.76 -7.90 -9.98
CA ILE A 90 -16.15 -8.77 -11.10
C ILE A 90 -15.12 -9.90 -11.34
N PRO A 91 -13.83 -9.64 -11.59
CA PRO A 91 -12.85 -10.71 -11.76
C PRO A 91 -12.64 -11.53 -10.49
N LEU A 92 -12.74 -10.90 -9.30
CA LEU A 92 -12.63 -11.61 -8.02
C LEU A 92 -13.76 -12.64 -7.85
N LEU A 93 -15.00 -12.26 -8.16
CA LEU A 93 -16.15 -13.16 -8.12
C LEU A 93 -16.04 -14.25 -9.18
N ALA A 94 -15.58 -13.92 -10.40
CA ALA A 94 -15.38 -14.92 -11.44
C ALA A 94 -14.39 -16.00 -11.00
N VAL A 95 -13.23 -15.60 -10.47
CA VAL A 95 -12.18 -16.52 -10.01
C VAL A 95 -12.57 -17.24 -8.72
N GLY A 96 -13.25 -16.56 -7.80
CA GLY A 96 -13.65 -17.08 -6.50
C GLY A 96 -14.94 -17.90 -6.50
N SER A 97 -15.73 -17.86 -7.57
CA SER A 97 -17.03 -18.53 -7.66
C SER A 97 -17.00 -20.03 -7.36
N PRO A 98 -15.98 -20.83 -7.78
CA PRO A 98 -15.95 -22.24 -7.46
C PRO A 98 -15.79 -22.48 -5.96
N GLN A 99 -14.87 -21.75 -5.30
CA GLN A 99 -14.69 -21.87 -3.85
C GLN A 99 -15.92 -21.41 -3.08
N LEU A 100 -16.57 -20.33 -3.54
CA LEU A 100 -17.77 -19.79 -2.91
C LEU A 100 -18.95 -20.78 -3.00
N ALA A 101 -19.04 -21.54 -4.09
CA ALA A 101 -20.08 -22.54 -4.29
C ALA A 101 -19.84 -23.83 -3.49
N SER A 102 -18.57 -24.22 -3.28
CA SER A 102 -18.22 -25.44 -2.52
C SER A 102 -18.11 -25.22 -1.02
N GLN A 103 -18.17 -23.97 -0.55
CA GLN A 103 -18.01 -23.63 0.87
C GLN A 103 -19.24 -24.04 1.68
N ASP A 104 -19.02 -24.76 2.78
CA ASP A 104 -20.06 -24.96 3.80
C ASP A 104 -20.11 -23.73 4.71
N TYR A 105 -21.22 -22.99 4.64
CA TYR A 105 -21.46 -21.80 5.46
C TYR A 105 -22.11 -22.12 6.80
N GLY A 106 -22.68 -23.32 6.96
CA GLY A 106 -23.39 -23.75 8.18
C GLY A 106 -22.45 -24.05 9.33
N ASP A 107 -21.22 -24.46 9.03
CA ASP A 107 -20.18 -24.82 10.01
C ASP A 107 -19.29 -23.63 10.42
N LEU A 108 -19.52 -22.43 9.85
CA LEU A 108 -18.68 -21.27 10.14
C LEU A 108 -18.97 -20.67 11.52
N PRO A 109 -17.97 -20.52 12.40
CA PRO A 109 -18.12 -19.83 13.67
C PRO A 109 -18.62 -18.39 13.49
N SER A 110 -19.42 -17.89 14.44
CA SER A 110 -19.88 -16.49 14.44
C SER A 110 -18.73 -15.47 14.39
N LEU A 111 -17.56 -15.83 14.92
CA LEU A 111 -16.34 -15.04 14.84
C LEU A 111 -15.89 -14.79 13.39
N VAL A 112 -16.10 -15.75 12.47
CA VAL A 112 -15.76 -15.58 11.05
C VAL A 112 -16.60 -14.47 10.43
N TRP A 113 -17.90 -14.44 10.73
CA TRP A 113 -18.80 -13.39 10.26
C TRP A 113 -18.45 -12.02 10.84
N LEU A 114 -18.09 -11.97 12.13
CA LEU A 114 -17.62 -10.73 12.75
C LEU A 114 -16.31 -10.24 12.11
N ALA A 115 -15.35 -11.14 11.88
CA ALA A 115 -14.10 -10.84 11.20
C ALA A 115 -14.33 -10.39 9.75
N PHE A 116 -15.29 -10.99 9.04
CA PHE A 116 -15.71 -10.57 7.71
C PHE A 116 -16.27 -9.15 7.70
N VAL A 117 -17.23 -8.85 8.58
CA VAL A 117 -17.80 -7.50 8.70
C VAL A 117 -16.72 -6.47 9.06
N PHE A 118 -15.83 -6.82 10.01
CA PHE A 118 -14.68 -5.99 10.34
C PHE A 118 -13.78 -5.73 9.12
N ALA A 119 -13.43 -6.78 8.37
CA ALA A 119 -12.58 -6.68 7.18
C ALA A 119 -13.22 -5.80 6.08
N VAL A 120 -14.53 -5.87 5.91
CA VAL A 120 -15.26 -5.04 4.94
C VAL A 120 -15.29 -3.57 5.37
N LEU A 121 -15.62 -3.29 6.63
CA LEU A 121 -15.82 -1.91 7.08
C LEU A 121 -14.50 -1.16 7.35
N ALA A 122 -13.52 -1.84 7.95
CA ALA A 122 -12.27 -1.19 8.34
C ALA A 122 -11.21 -1.22 7.23
N PRO A 123 -10.50 -2.33 6.93
CA PRO A 123 -9.43 -2.30 5.95
C PRO A 123 -9.94 -2.12 4.51
N LEU A 124 -11.11 -2.63 4.15
CA LEU A 124 -11.62 -2.45 2.78
C LEU A 124 -12.23 -1.07 2.56
N PHE A 125 -13.19 -0.63 3.39
CA PHE A 125 -13.86 0.66 3.17
C PHE A 125 -13.08 1.84 3.73
N LEU A 126 -12.81 1.86 5.04
CA LEU A 126 -12.18 3.01 5.71
C LEU A 126 -10.76 3.27 5.21
N THR A 127 -9.90 2.25 5.20
CA THR A 127 -8.50 2.42 4.78
C THR A 127 -8.39 2.80 3.30
N ASN A 128 -9.27 2.28 2.44
CA ASN A 128 -9.29 2.64 1.02
C ASN A 128 -9.71 4.11 0.81
N LEU A 129 -10.70 4.59 1.57
CA LEU A 129 -11.06 6.01 1.57
C LEU A 129 -9.88 6.88 2.04
N LEU A 130 -9.20 6.49 3.12
CA LEU A 130 -8.02 7.19 3.63
C LEU A 130 -6.86 7.17 2.61
N TRP A 131 -6.69 6.07 1.88
CA TRP A 131 -5.66 5.93 0.85
C TRP A 131 -5.90 6.93 -0.29
N PHE A 132 -7.10 6.98 -0.85
CA PHE A 132 -7.41 7.93 -1.93
C PHE A 132 -7.37 9.38 -1.49
N ASN A 133 -7.86 9.69 -0.28
CA ASN A 133 -7.70 11.02 0.29
C ASN A 133 -6.21 11.39 0.48
N SER A 134 -5.36 10.42 0.78
CA SER A 134 -3.92 10.64 0.91
C SER A 134 -3.29 10.91 -0.46
N ILE A 135 -3.65 10.15 -1.49
CA ILE A 135 -3.19 10.39 -2.87
C ILE A 135 -3.62 11.77 -3.35
N ASP A 136 -4.86 12.16 -3.11
CA ASP A 136 -5.39 13.48 -3.49
C ASP A 136 -4.63 14.62 -2.81
N ARG A 137 -4.30 14.47 -1.52
CA ARG A 137 -3.65 15.54 -0.73
C ARG A 137 -2.14 15.64 -0.91
N VAL A 138 -1.43 14.52 -1.04
CA VAL A 138 0.04 14.49 -1.03
C VAL A 138 0.65 13.84 -2.26
N GLY A 139 -0.16 13.35 -3.18
CA GLY A 139 0.30 12.64 -4.37
C GLY A 139 0.67 11.18 -4.11
N PRO A 140 0.64 10.33 -5.16
CA PRO A 140 0.82 8.89 -5.03
C PRO A 140 2.20 8.47 -4.52
N SER A 141 3.29 9.16 -4.91
CA SER A 141 4.64 8.78 -4.47
C SER A 141 4.88 9.02 -2.98
N ARG A 142 4.32 10.09 -2.42
CA ARG A 142 4.45 10.37 -0.98
C ARG A 142 3.51 9.50 -0.16
N ALA A 143 2.27 9.32 -0.61
CA ALA A 143 1.32 8.43 0.05
C ALA A 143 1.89 7.02 0.15
N SER A 144 2.48 6.52 -0.94
CA SER A 144 3.12 5.20 -0.95
C SER A 144 4.30 5.09 0.00
N LEU A 145 5.09 6.15 0.23
CA LEU A 145 6.21 6.08 1.19
C LEU A 145 5.75 5.72 2.62
N TYR A 146 4.53 6.09 3.03
CA TYR A 146 3.98 5.72 4.33
C TYR A 146 3.64 4.23 4.45
N THR A 147 3.44 3.52 3.34
CA THR A 147 3.16 2.07 3.40
C THR A 147 4.38 1.27 3.87
N ASN A 148 5.58 1.83 3.76
CA ASN A 148 6.78 1.23 4.36
C ASN A 148 6.72 1.14 5.90
N LEU A 149 5.81 1.84 6.58
CA LEU A 149 5.57 1.66 8.02
C LEU A 149 4.86 0.35 8.35
N GLN A 150 4.11 -0.22 7.41
CA GLN A 150 3.32 -1.44 7.63
C GLN A 150 4.11 -2.60 8.25
N PRO A 151 5.30 -3.00 7.74
CA PRO A 151 6.05 -4.10 8.34
C PRO A 151 6.47 -3.82 9.80
N PHE A 152 6.84 -2.58 10.11
CA PHE A 152 7.20 -2.21 11.49
C PHE A 152 5.96 -2.22 12.41
N LEU A 153 4.83 -1.66 11.96
CA LEU A 153 3.58 -1.74 12.71
C LEU A 153 3.10 -3.19 12.87
N GLY A 154 3.32 -4.05 11.88
CA GLY A 154 3.09 -5.48 11.97
C GLY A 154 3.87 -6.11 13.12
N ALA A 155 5.18 -5.82 13.23
CA ALA A 155 6.01 -6.28 14.34
C ALA A 155 5.53 -5.75 15.70
N VAL A 156 5.10 -4.48 15.77
CA VAL A 156 4.52 -3.90 16.99
C VAL A 156 3.22 -4.59 17.39
N PHE A 157 2.33 -4.88 16.43
CA PHE A 157 1.10 -5.60 16.72
C PHE A 157 1.36 -7.05 17.11
N ALA A 158 2.35 -7.73 16.51
CA ALA A 158 2.77 -9.06 16.93
C ALA A 158 3.27 -9.06 18.39
N LEU A 159 4.04 -8.05 18.80
CA LEU A 159 4.42 -7.86 20.20
C LEU A 159 3.19 -7.67 21.11
N LEU A 160 2.26 -6.79 20.74
CA LEU A 160 1.13 -6.42 21.60
C LEU A 160 0.04 -7.50 21.70
N ILE A 161 -0.22 -8.22 20.60
CA ILE A 161 -1.35 -9.14 20.48
C ILE A 161 -0.88 -10.59 20.64
N LEU A 162 0.27 -10.95 20.06
CA LEU A 162 0.82 -12.31 20.07
C LEU A 162 1.92 -12.49 21.13
N SER A 163 2.33 -11.42 21.85
CA SER A 163 3.43 -11.44 22.82
C SER A 163 4.78 -11.88 22.22
N GLU A 164 5.00 -11.63 20.92
CA GLU A 164 6.28 -11.89 20.26
C GLU A 164 7.35 -10.86 20.66
N SER A 165 8.62 -11.25 20.61
CA SER A 165 9.72 -10.31 20.90
C SER A 165 10.05 -9.44 19.69
N ILE A 166 10.18 -8.12 19.90
CA ILE A 166 10.72 -7.21 18.89
C ILE A 166 12.25 -7.19 18.93
N THR A 167 12.90 -7.35 17.77
CA THR A 167 14.36 -7.37 17.68
C THR A 167 14.93 -5.95 17.52
N ALA A 168 16.21 -5.77 17.90
CA ALA A 168 16.90 -4.49 17.69
C ALA A 168 16.95 -4.07 16.21
N LEU A 169 17.02 -5.04 15.29
CA LEU A 169 16.94 -4.82 13.84
C LEU A 169 15.57 -4.23 13.43
N GLN A 170 14.47 -4.75 13.99
CA GLN A 170 13.13 -4.22 13.72
C GLN A 170 12.98 -2.78 14.25
N VAL A 171 13.51 -2.49 15.44
CA VAL A 171 13.49 -1.12 15.99
C VAL A 171 14.32 -0.17 15.12
N GLY A 172 15.56 -0.55 14.77
CA GLY A 172 16.41 0.25 13.89
C GLY A 172 15.79 0.47 12.50
N GLY A 173 15.16 -0.57 11.96
CA GLY A 173 14.42 -0.48 10.70
C GLY A 173 13.23 0.49 10.78
N GLY A 174 12.46 0.45 11.87
CA GLY A 174 11.39 1.41 12.15
C GLY A 174 11.88 2.86 12.19
N VAL A 175 13.04 3.10 12.83
CA VAL A 175 13.68 4.43 12.87
C VAL A 175 14.07 4.91 11.47
N LEU A 176 14.67 4.04 10.64
CA LEU A 176 15.01 4.39 9.26
C LEU A 176 13.76 4.69 8.40
N ILE A 177 12.70 3.92 8.55
CA ILE A 177 11.43 4.18 7.86
C ILE A 177 10.91 5.58 8.23
N ALA A 178 10.86 5.90 9.53
CA ALA A 178 10.42 7.20 10.01
C ALA A 178 11.32 8.33 9.49
N ALA A 179 12.65 8.14 9.52
CA ALA A 179 13.61 9.11 9.00
C ALA A 179 13.40 9.39 7.50
N GLY A 180 13.19 8.34 6.69
CA GLY A 180 12.88 8.48 5.26
C GLY A 180 11.60 9.29 5.03
N ILE A 181 10.54 9.00 5.79
CA ILE A 181 9.27 9.74 5.71
C ILE A 181 9.46 11.22 6.06
N VAL A 182 10.16 11.52 7.15
CA VAL A 182 10.44 12.90 7.57
C VAL A 182 11.29 13.64 6.54
N LEU A 183 12.27 12.98 5.94
CA LEU A 183 13.12 13.55 4.89
C LEU A 183 12.31 13.93 3.65
N SER A 184 11.30 13.13 3.28
CA SER A 184 10.42 13.41 2.15
C SER A 184 9.57 14.67 2.34
N ARG A 185 9.16 14.99 3.59
CA ARG A 185 8.19 16.06 3.89
C ARG A 185 8.56 17.46 3.37
N ARG A 186 9.85 17.77 3.22
CA ARG A 186 10.33 19.13 2.89
C ARG A 186 10.20 19.52 1.42
N ASP A 187 9.98 18.57 0.52
CA ASP A 187 9.81 18.84 -0.91
C ASP A 187 8.34 18.68 -1.29
N GLN A 188 7.47 19.70 -1.17
CA GLN A 188 6.15 19.59 -1.81
C GLN A 188 6.37 19.56 -3.33
N PRO A 189 6.03 18.47 -4.05
CA PRO A 189 6.01 18.53 -5.51
C PRO A 189 4.89 19.49 -5.88
N ALA A 190 5.21 20.53 -6.65
CA ALA A 190 4.16 21.28 -7.32
C ALA A 190 3.44 20.28 -8.24
N LEU A 191 2.15 20.03 -7.99
CA LEU A 191 1.30 19.33 -8.95
C LEU A 191 1.46 20.07 -10.28
N VAL A 192 1.89 19.38 -11.33
CA VAL A 192 2.02 20.02 -12.64
C VAL A 192 0.60 20.44 -13.04
N PRO A 193 0.33 21.76 -13.24
CA PRO A 193 -0.97 22.19 -13.72
C PRO A 193 -1.24 21.47 -15.04
N GLN A 194 -2.28 20.64 -15.09
CA GLN A 194 -2.71 20.09 -16.35
C GLN A 194 -3.27 21.25 -17.16
N GLU A 195 -2.59 21.62 -18.26
CA GLU A 195 -3.12 22.59 -19.21
C GLU A 195 -4.52 22.10 -19.62
N THR A 196 -5.54 22.87 -19.25
CA THR A 196 -6.89 22.69 -19.75
C THR A 196 -6.83 22.94 -21.25
N THR A 197 -6.72 21.88 -22.05
CA THR A 197 -6.95 22.00 -23.49
C THR A 197 -8.40 22.47 -23.68
N PRO A 198 -8.63 23.57 -24.41
CA PRO A 198 -9.94 24.20 -24.56
C PRO A 198 -10.97 23.33 -25.30
#